data_AF-A0A929RGX8-F1
#
_entry.id   AF-A0A929RGX8-F1
#
_cell.length_a   1.000
_cell.length_b   1.000
_cell.length_c   1.000
_cell.angle_alpha   90.00
_cell.angle_beta   90.00
_cell.angle_gamma   90.00
#
_symmetry.space_group_name_H-M   'P 1'
#
loop_
_entity.id
_entity.type
_entity.pdbx_description
1 polymer ?
#
loop_
_entity_poly.entity_id
_entity_poly.type
_entity_poly.pdbx_seq_one_letter_code
_entity_poly.pdbx_strand_id
1 'polypeptide(L)'
;MSMKKPAVLLAFVGACALAVTGPASVASPLVSGERPATKTAASSLPVGDLDTALTSKSGQSHDAESDTDRDPARVVGIIVQLEDGADAAASLASINEAVTGAFPGAQVQVQREYDNALVGFALRAPAGSLDAIRASSGVRAAFLEREGHVSDVAAMDAEGGTRASQAEGQDPANLSAQLMMRTDQVTQKGEGKVIAVIDTGVDMTHPAFTGAMPDNVALSEDQVQALVPHLGAGKSGQYMSEKFPFAYDYADDDVDAAPREGGSGFHGTHVAGIAAGNADKIVGTA
;
A
#
# COMPACT_ATOMS: atom_id res chain seq x y z
N MET A 1 31.68 3.28 4.37
CA MET A 1 30.57 2.80 3.52
C MET A 1 29.87 1.71 4.30
N SER A 2 28.71 2.02 4.87
CA SER A 2 27.86 1.05 5.57
C SER A 2 27.00 0.36 4.53
N MET A 3 27.00 -0.97 4.50
CA MET A 3 26.16 -1.74 3.58
C MET A 3 24.71 -1.69 4.09
N LYS A 4 23.78 -1.25 3.23
CA LYS A 4 22.34 -1.20 3.54
C LYS A 4 21.75 -2.63 3.61
N LYS A 5 20.77 -2.90 4.48
CA LYS A 5 20.24 -4.26 4.76
C LYS A 5 19.18 -4.68 3.74
N PRO A 6 19.24 -5.87 3.10
CA PRO A 6 18.25 -6.28 2.09
C PRO A 6 16.81 -6.09 2.61
N ALA A 7 16.02 -5.31 1.87
CA ALA A 7 14.66 -4.94 2.25
C ALA A 7 13.72 -6.08 1.84
N VAL A 8 12.98 -6.61 2.82
CA VAL A 8 11.86 -7.52 2.63
C VAL A 8 10.63 -6.75 3.06
N LEU A 9 9.79 -6.35 2.10
CA LEU A 9 8.56 -5.59 2.36
C LEU A 9 7.35 -6.34 1.81
N LEU A 10 6.39 -6.53 2.70
CA LEU A 10 5.19 -7.36 2.63
C LEU A 10 4.07 -6.75 1.74
N ALA A 11 3.63 -7.44 0.66
CA ALA A 11 2.25 -7.45 0.08
C ALA A 11 2.18 -7.92 -1.41
N PHE A 12 0.95 -8.27 -1.87
CA PHE A 12 0.57 -9.04 -3.07
C PHE A 12 0.27 -8.24 -4.37
N VAL A 13 0.45 -8.94 -5.51
CA VAL A 13 -0.01 -8.63 -6.90
C VAL A 13 -1.22 -9.53 -7.22
N GLY A 14 -2.24 -9.21 -8.04
CA GLY A 14 -2.54 -8.06 -8.91
C GLY A 14 -3.72 -8.37 -9.85
N ALA A 15 -3.86 -7.54 -10.89
CA ALA A 15 -4.66 -7.67 -12.13
C ALA A 15 -6.19 -7.43 -12.08
N CYS A 16 -6.60 -6.24 -12.53
CA CYS A 16 -7.97 -5.95 -12.98
C CYS A 16 -8.12 -6.23 -14.48
N ALA A 17 -9.04 -7.12 -14.85
CA ALA A 17 -9.62 -7.20 -16.19
C ALA A 17 -11.11 -6.85 -16.14
N LEU A 18 -11.54 -5.97 -17.06
CA LEU A 18 -12.92 -5.53 -17.24
C LEU A 18 -13.88 -6.68 -17.58
N ALA A 19 -15.09 -6.66 -17.00
CA ALA A 19 -16.28 -7.20 -17.63
C ALA A 19 -17.48 -6.25 -17.41
N VAL A 20 -18.06 -5.82 -18.53
CA VAL A 20 -19.24 -4.97 -18.65
C VAL A 20 -20.51 -5.77 -18.37
N THR A 21 -21.39 -5.27 -17.50
CA THR A 21 -22.85 -5.46 -17.61
C THR A 21 -23.57 -4.23 -17.07
N GLY A 22 -24.22 -3.46 -17.95
CA GLY A 22 -25.11 -2.36 -17.55
C GLY A 22 -26.53 -2.83 -17.23
N PRO A 23 -27.41 -1.88 -16.86
CA PRO A 23 -28.65 -1.77 -17.58
C PRO A 23 -28.76 -0.39 -18.26
N ALA A 24 -29.29 -0.44 -19.48
CA ALA A 24 -29.59 0.72 -20.29
C ALA A 24 -30.55 1.68 -19.58
N SER A 25 -30.33 2.97 -19.75
CA SER A 25 -31.40 3.96 -19.71
C SER A 25 -31.25 4.90 -20.89
N VAL A 26 -32.36 5.02 -21.59
CA VAL A 26 -32.55 5.56 -22.93
C VAL A 26 -32.30 7.07 -22.92
N ALA A 27 -31.60 7.57 -23.94
CA ALA A 27 -31.46 8.98 -24.20
C ALA A 27 -32.83 9.62 -24.49
N SER A 28 -33.07 10.81 -23.96
CA SER A 28 -34.01 11.77 -24.56
C SER A 28 -33.41 13.17 -24.46
N PRO A 29 -33.46 13.98 -25.54
CA PRO A 29 -32.99 15.35 -25.53
C PRO A 29 -34.09 16.26 -24.96
N LEU A 30 -33.73 17.35 -24.27
CA LEU A 30 -34.22 18.71 -24.56
C LEU A 30 -33.71 19.78 -23.57
N VAL A 31 -33.38 20.93 -24.18
CA VAL A 31 -33.60 22.33 -23.76
C VAL A 31 -32.65 22.97 -22.75
N SER A 32 -31.98 24.01 -23.29
CA SER A 32 -31.28 25.09 -22.61
C SER A 32 -32.20 25.89 -21.67
N GLY A 33 -31.72 26.14 -20.44
CA GLY A 33 -32.29 27.12 -19.52
C GLY A 33 -31.44 27.26 -18.25
N GLU A 34 -30.88 28.45 -18.02
CA GLU A 34 -30.18 28.83 -16.79
C GLU A 34 -31.15 28.92 -15.59
N ARG A 35 -30.83 28.28 -14.44
CA ARG A 35 -30.91 28.85 -13.07
C ARG A 35 -30.48 27.85 -11.96
N PRO A 36 -30.30 28.29 -10.68
CA PRO A 36 -29.03 28.56 -10.01
C PRO A 36 -28.56 27.43 -9.06
N ALA A 37 -27.31 27.57 -8.59
CA ALA A 37 -26.60 26.62 -7.72
C ALA A 37 -27.33 26.30 -6.40
N THR A 38 -27.66 25.01 -6.20
CA THR A 38 -27.93 24.42 -4.90
C THR A 38 -26.71 23.64 -4.42
N LYS A 39 -26.23 23.94 -3.22
CA LYS A 39 -25.21 23.16 -2.49
C LYS A 39 -25.70 21.72 -2.32
N THR A 40 -25.13 20.78 -3.06
CA THR A 40 -25.32 19.34 -2.84
C THR A 40 -24.17 18.83 -1.98
N ALA A 41 -24.50 18.27 -0.82
CA ALA A 41 -23.55 17.59 0.05
C ALA A 41 -22.89 16.41 -0.69
N ALA A 42 -21.60 16.21 -0.46
CA ALA A 42 -20.84 15.09 -1.02
C ALA A 42 -21.48 13.76 -0.61
N SER A 43 -21.91 12.98 -1.60
CA SER A 43 -22.37 11.61 -1.41
C SER A 43 -21.19 10.77 -0.94
N SER A 44 -21.26 10.23 0.28
CA SER A 44 -20.31 9.24 0.78
C SER A 44 -20.42 7.98 -0.07
N LEU A 45 -19.35 7.63 -0.77
CA LEU A 45 -19.25 6.33 -1.44
C LEU A 45 -19.28 5.22 -0.38
N PRO A 46 -19.92 4.07 -0.67
CA PRO A 46 -19.97 2.97 0.29
C PRO A 46 -18.55 2.42 0.50
N VAL A 47 -18.12 2.41 1.76
CA VAL A 47 -16.90 1.72 2.20
C VAL A 47 -17.16 0.22 2.05
N GLY A 48 -16.26 -0.50 1.38
CA GLY A 48 -16.41 -1.95 1.16
C GLY A 48 -16.53 -2.72 2.48
N ASP A 49 -17.31 -3.80 2.45
CA ASP A 49 -17.52 -4.69 3.58
C ASP A 49 -16.23 -5.43 3.96
N LEU A 50 -15.83 -5.31 5.23
CA LEU A 50 -14.63 -5.92 5.81
C LEU A 50 -14.64 -7.45 5.67
N ASP A 51 -15.81 -8.08 5.71
CA ASP A 51 -15.94 -9.54 5.66
C ASP A 51 -15.73 -10.09 4.24
N THR A 52 -15.78 -9.25 3.21
CA THR A 52 -15.50 -9.63 1.81
C THR A 52 -14.24 -9.01 1.22
N ALA A 53 -13.56 -8.14 1.97
CA ALA A 53 -12.32 -7.48 1.54
C ALA A 53 -11.19 -8.46 1.18
N LEU A 54 -11.23 -9.70 1.71
CA LEU A 54 -10.20 -10.72 1.56
C LEU A 54 -10.65 -12.01 0.86
N THR A 55 -11.92 -12.12 0.45
CA THR A 55 -12.39 -13.29 -0.31
C THR A 55 -12.30 -13.03 -1.81
N SER A 56 -11.47 -13.82 -2.51
CA SER A 56 -11.33 -13.74 -3.98
C SER A 56 -12.67 -13.96 -4.68
N LYS A 57 -13.04 -13.05 -5.60
CA LYS A 57 -14.28 -13.16 -6.39
C LYS A 57 -14.27 -14.29 -7.43
N SER A 58 -13.12 -14.92 -7.71
CA SER A 58 -13.03 -16.04 -8.66
C SER A 58 -13.23 -17.40 -8.00
N GLY A 59 -13.41 -17.48 -6.68
CA GLY A 59 -13.50 -18.77 -5.97
C GLY A 59 -12.24 -19.64 -6.12
N GLN A 60 -11.15 -19.11 -6.66
CA GLN A 60 -9.86 -19.80 -6.75
C GLN A 60 -9.16 -19.70 -5.40
N SER A 61 -9.31 -20.75 -4.60
CA SER A 61 -8.25 -21.16 -3.68
C SER A 61 -7.12 -21.72 -4.55
N HIS A 62 -6.15 -20.88 -4.92
CA HIS A 62 -4.90 -21.42 -5.44
C HIS A 62 -4.18 -22.11 -4.29
N ASP A 63 -3.72 -23.32 -4.59
CA ASP A 63 -3.27 -24.33 -3.64
C ASP A 63 -2.50 -23.69 -2.48
N ALA A 64 -2.98 -23.94 -1.27
CA ALA A 64 -2.07 -23.99 -0.15
C ALA A 64 -0.90 -24.85 -0.61
N GLU A 65 0.30 -24.28 -0.78
CA GLU A 65 1.51 -25.08 -0.66
C GLU A 65 1.24 -26.03 0.49
N SER A 66 1.20 -27.33 0.22
CA SER A 66 0.65 -28.33 1.13
C SER A 66 1.17 -28.06 2.54
N ASP A 67 0.31 -27.50 3.40
CA ASP A 67 0.65 -27.00 4.74
C ASP A 67 0.99 -28.16 5.70
N THR A 68 1.09 -29.37 5.17
CA THR A 68 1.33 -30.63 5.86
C THR A 68 2.81 -30.90 6.15
N ASP A 69 3.75 -30.07 5.68
CA ASP A 69 5.21 -30.33 5.81
C ASP A 69 6.03 -29.18 6.44
N ARG A 70 5.39 -28.19 7.08
CA ARG A 70 6.10 -27.11 7.79
C ARG A 70 6.21 -27.46 9.28
N ASP A 71 7.45 -27.48 9.79
CA ASP A 71 7.76 -27.68 11.20
C ASP A 71 6.91 -26.75 12.09
N PRO A 72 6.01 -27.29 12.94
CA PRO A 72 5.12 -26.47 13.77
C PRO A 72 5.88 -25.66 14.83
N ALA A 73 7.10 -26.08 15.20
CA ALA A 73 7.96 -25.36 16.13
C ALA A 73 8.71 -24.18 15.48
N ARG A 74 8.68 -24.07 14.14
CA ARG A 74 9.33 -22.97 13.42
C ARG A 74 8.75 -21.63 13.86
N VAL A 75 9.62 -20.73 14.34
CA VAL A 75 9.22 -19.38 14.74
C VAL A 75 8.96 -18.54 13.50
N VAL A 76 7.75 -18.00 13.40
CA VAL A 76 7.27 -17.17 12.28
C VAL A 76 6.65 -15.89 12.82
N GLY A 77 6.41 -14.92 11.92
CA GLY A 77 5.58 -13.76 12.23
C GLY A 77 4.11 -14.15 12.32
N ILE A 78 3.40 -13.66 13.33
CA ILE A 78 1.96 -13.83 13.53
C ILE A 78 1.37 -12.46 13.81
N ILE A 79 0.44 -12.02 12.96
CA ILE A 79 -0.31 -10.79 13.15
C ILE A 79 -1.57 -11.11 13.94
N VAL A 80 -1.76 -10.42 15.07
CA VAL A 80 -2.88 -10.59 15.98
C VAL A 80 -3.70 -9.31 16.00
N GLN A 81 -4.99 -9.43 15.75
CA GLN A 81 -5.98 -8.38 15.94
C GLN A 81 -6.77 -8.66 17.22
N LEU A 82 -6.87 -7.66 18.08
CA LEU A 82 -7.65 -7.73 19.32
C LEU A 82 -9.11 -7.32 19.07
N GLU A 83 -9.98 -7.72 20.00
CA GLU A 83 -11.35 -7.22 20.08
C GLU A 83 -11.38 -5.72 20.45
N ASP A 84 -12.42 -5.03 20.02
CA ASP A 84 -12.59 -3.60 20.32
C ASP A 84 -12.72 -3.39 21.84
N GLY A 85 -11.82 -2.58 22.40
CA GLY A 85 -11.79 -2.30 23.84
C GLY A 85 -11.17 -3.41 24.70
N ALA A 86 -10.58 -4.44 24.10
CA ALA A 86 -9.82 -5.45 24.84
C ALA A 86 -8.62 -4.80 25.56
N ASP A 87 -8.32 -5.30 26.76
CA ASP A 87 -7.10 -4.94 27.46
C ASP A 87 -5.91 -5.61 26.77
N ALA A 88 -5.06 -4.81 26.13
CA ALA A 88 -3.93 -5.30 25.34
C ALA A 88 -2.92 -6.09 26.19
N ALA A 89 -2.65 -5.66 27.43
CA ALA A 89 -1.70 -6.33 28.31
C ALA A 89 -2.25 -7.67 28.81
N ALA A 90 -3.53 -7.72 29.18
CA ALA A 90 -4.20 -8.95 29.57
C ALA A 90 -4.30 -9.95 28.41
N SER A 91 -4.60 -9.45 27.20
CA SER A 91 -4.67 -10.26 25.98
C SER A 91 -3.30 -10.85 25.64
N LEU A 92 -2.23 -10.05 25.71
CA LEU A 92 -0.86 -10.52 25.49
C LEU A 92 -0.43 -11.55 26.54
N ALA A 93 -0.79 -11.35 27.81
CA ALA A 93 -0.54 -12.34 28.85
C ALA A 93 -1.25 -13.67 28.56
N SER A 94 -2.52 -13.63 28.14
CA SER A 94 -3.28 -14.82 27.74
C SER A 94 -2.64 -15.53 26.54
N ILE A 95 -2.15 -14.78 25.55
CA ILE A 95 -1.41 -15.32 24.41
C ILE A 95 -0.11 -16.01 24.87
N ASN A 96 0.66 -15.37 25.76
CA ASN A 96 1.91 -15.96 26.27
C ASN A 96 1.67 -17.28 27.01
N GLU A 97 0.61 -17.38 27.82
CA GLU A 97 0.22 -18.62 28.49
C GLU A 97 -0.20 -19.69 27.49
N ALA A 98 -1.02 -19.35 26.49
CA ALA A 98 -1.49 -20.27 25.47
C ALA A 98 -0.33 -20.83 24.61
N VAL A 99 0.60 -19.96 24.19
CA VAL A 99 1.79 -20.37 23.42
C VAL A 99 2.71 -21.24 24.27
N THR A 100 2.94 -20.90 25.53
CA THR A 100 3.78 -21.70 26.44
C THR A 100 3.16 -23.07 26.71
N GLY A 101 1.83 -23.15 26.81
CA GLY A 101 1.09 -24.41 26.98
C GLY A 101 1.18 -25.33 25.76
N ALA A 102 1.13 -24.77 24.55
CA ALA A 102 1.25 -25.51 23.31
C ALA A 102 2.71 -25.88 22.96
N PHE A 103 3.65 -24.99 23.25
CA PHE A 103 5.08 -25.14 22.97
C PHE A 103 5.92 -24.80 24.22
N PRO A 104 6.13 -25.76 25.13
CA PRO A 104 6.90 -25.52 26.35
C PRO A 104 8.29 -24.98 26.07
N GLY A 105 8.63 -23.85 26.71
CA GLY A 105 9.93 -23.17 26.53
C GLY A 105 9.99 -22.21 25.34
N ALA A 106 8.94 -22.09 24.53
CA ALA A 106 8.84 -21.03 23.52
C ALA A 106 8.65 -19.66 24.19
N GLN A 107 9.19 -18.62 23.55
CA GLN A 107 8.98 -17.23 23.97
C GLN A 107 8.28 -16.48 22.85
N VAL A 108 7.16 -15.84 23.18
CA VAL A 108 6.50 -14.88 22.29
C VAL A 108 7.30 -13.57 22.35
N GLN A 109 7.67 -13.03 21.20
CA GLN A 109 8.31 -11.72 21.12
C GLN A 109 7.41 -10.76 20.38
N VAL A 110 7.01 -9.66 21.04
CA VAL A 110 6.30 -8.57 20.38
C VAL A 110 7.29 -7.83 19.48
N GLN A 111 7.05 -7.85 18.17
CA GLN A 111 7.82 -7.11 17.18
C GLN A 111 7.27 -5.69 17.01
N ARG A 112 5.93 -5.57 16.97
CA ARG A 112 5.22 -4.29 16.77
C ARG A 112 3.89 -4.32 17.50
N GLU A 113 3.44 -3.14 17.92
CA GLU A 113 2.08 -2.89 18.39
C GLU A 113 1.34 -2.07 17.33
N TYR A 114 0.07 -2.39 17.14
CA TYR A 114 -0.82 -1.71 16.20
C TYR A 114 -1.94 -1.02 16.98
N ASP A 115 -2.23 0.21 16.59
CA ASP A 115 -3.17 1.12 17.26
C ASP A 115 -4.07 1.91 16.29
N ASN A 116 -3.71 1.95 15.00
CA ASN A 116 -4.36 2.79 14.00
C ASN A 116 -5.35 2.02 13.11
N ALA A 117 -4.84 1.23 12.15
CA ALA A 117 -5.70 0.48 11.22
C ALA A 117 -6.36 -0.75 11.87
N LEU A 118 -5.70 -1.30 12.88
CA LEU A 118 -6.20 -2.35 13.77
C LEU A 118 -5.53 -2.17 15.14
N VAL A 119 -6.15 -2.71 16.19
CA VAL A 119 -5.55 -2.78 17.52
C VAL A 119 -4.98 -4.19 17.72
N GLY A 120 -3.70 -4.30 18.07
CA GLY A 120 -3.08 -5.60 18.34
C GLY A 120 -1.57 -5.64 18.15
N PHE A 121 -1.05 -6.78 17.68
CA PHE A 121 0.39 -7.07 17.72
C PHE A 121 0.91 -7.75 16.45
N ALA A 122 2.16 -7.49 16.10
CA ALA A 122 2.98 -8.43 15.34
C ALA A 122 3.85 -9.21 16.32
N LEU A 123 3.74 -10.54 16.33
CA LEU A 123 4.43 -11.44 17.23
C LEU A 123 5.40 -12.34 16.47
N ARG A 124 6.52 -12.73 17.11
CA ARG A 124 7.27 -13.93 16.74
C ARG A 124 6.89 -15.06 17.69
N ALA A 125 6.36 -16.15 17.14
CA ALA A 125 5.96 -17.35 17.88
C ALA A 125 6.00 -18.59 16.97
N PRO A 126 5.99 -19.82 17.53
CA PRO A 126 5.89 -21.05 16.74
C PRO A 126 4.66 -21.05 15.82
N ALA A 127 4.82 -21.44 14.56
CA ALA A 127 3.73 -21.46 13.57
C ALA A 127 2.53 -22.31 14.04
N GLY A 128 2.79 -23.44 14.69
CA GLY A 128 1.75 -24.33 15.21
C GLY A 128 0.99 -23.77 16.41
N SER A 129 1.37 -22.61 16.96
CA SER A 129 0.66 -21.95 18.07
C SER A 129 -0.51 -21.08 17.60
N LEU A 130 -0.73 -20.94 16.29
CA LEU A 130 -1.73 -20.04 15.72
C LEU A 130 -3.15 -20.25 16.28
N ASP A 131 -3.61 -21.50 16.38
CA ASP A 131 -4.95 -21.78 16.89
C ASP A 131 -5.06 -21.54 18.40
N ALA A 132 -3.98 -21.77 19.15
CA ALA A 132 -3.92 -21.42 20.57
C ALA A 132 -3.99 -19.90 20.78
N ILE A 133 -3.32 -19.13 19.93
CA ILE A 133 -3.38 -17.66 19.93
C ILE A 133 -4.79 -17.16 19.58
N ARG A 134 -5.45 -17.76 18.57
CA ARG A 134 -6.83 -17.41 18.21
C ARG A 134 -7.84 -17.66 19.33
N ALA A 135 -7.57 -18.66 20.18
CA ALA A 135 -8.40 -18.99 21.33
C ALA A 135 -8.08 -18.16 22.58
N SER A 136 -7.03 -17.32 22.56
CA SER A 136 -6.67 -16.48 23.70
C SER A 136 -7.69 -15.37 23.94
N SER A 137 -7.85 -14.99 25.22
CA SER A 137 -8.80 -13.95 25.61
C SER A 137 -8.47 -12.62 24.94
N GLY A 138 -9.48 -11.93 24.42
CA GLY A 138 -9.34 -10.62 23.77
C GLY A 138 -8.79 -10.66 22.34
N VAL A 139 -8.52 -11.85 21.78
CA VAL A 139 -8.10 -12.00 20.38
C VAL A 139 -9.33 -12.13 19.47
N ARG A 140 -9.45 -11.21 18.52
CA ARG A 140 -10.49 -11.26 17.47
C ARG A 140 -10.06 -12.15 16.30
N ALA A 141 -8.79 -12.03 15.88
CA ALA A 141 -8.25 -12.80 14.77
C ALA A 141 -6.72 -12.90 14.86
N ALA A 142 -6.16 -13.96 14.28
CA ALA A 142 -4.72 -14.08 14.10
C ALA A 142 -4.38 -14.80 12.78
N PHE A 143 -3.29 -14.37 12.15
CA PHE A 143 -2.84 -14.85 10.84
C PHE A 143 -1.32 -14.98 10.81
N LEU A 144 -0.81 -15.97 10.07
CA LEU A 144 0.62 -16.02 9.78
C LEU A 144 0.99 -14.85 8.87
N GLU A 145 2.06 -14.14 9.23
CA GLU A 145 2.69 -13.15 8.36
C GLU A 145 3.15 -13.82 7.06
N ARG A 146 2.96 -13.13 5.94
CA ARG A 146 3.34 -13.65 4.62
C ARG A 146 4.06 -12.59 3.82
N GLU A 147 5.24 -12.91 3.30
CA GLU A 147 6.07 -12.00 2.51
C GLU A 147 5.59 -11.86 1.06
N GLY A 148 5.74 -10.66 0.50
CA GLY A 148 5.56 -10.36 -0.92
C GLY A 148 6.89 -9.87 -1.50
N HIS A 149 7.15 -10.15 -2.78
CA HIS A 149 8.34 -9.68 -3.46
C HIS A 149 7.94 -8.85 -4.68
N VAL A 150 8.54 -7.68 -4.83
CA VAL A 150 8.53 -6.96 -6.11
C VAL A 150 9.40 -7.77 -7.08
N SER A 151 8.89 -8.05 -8.27
CA SER A 151 9.59 -8.83 -9.28
C SER A 151 10.91 -8.16 -9.65
N ASP A 152 12.03 -8.88 -9.53
CA ASP A 152 13.36 -8.40 -9.94
C ASP A 152 13.54 -8.37 -11.47
N VAL A 153 12.51 -8.79 -12.20
CA VAL A 153 12.55 -8.85 -13.66
C VAL A 153 12.34 -7.44 -14.20
N ALA A 154 13.43 -6.74 -14.52
CA ALA A 154 13.40 -5.45 -15.22
C ALA A 154 13.04 -5.65 -16.71
N ALA A 155 11.88 -6.24 -16.97
CA ALA A 155 11.34 -6.41 -18.32
C ALA A 155 10.06 -5.59 -18.43
N MET A 156 9.86 -4.97 -19.60
CA MET A 156 8.72 -4.07 -19.89
C MET A 156 7.32 -4.71 -19.72
N ASP A 157 7.24 -6.01 -19.42
CA ASP A 157 6.04 -6.82 -19.20
C ASP A 157 6.02 -7.52 -17.82
N ALA A 158 6.96 -7.21 -16.93
CA ALA A 158 7.11 -7.87 -15.63
C ALA A 158 5.92 -7.63 -14.68
N GLU A 159 5.18 -6.53 -14.88
CA GLU A 159 3.93 -6.22 -14.16
C GLU A 159 2.67 -6.83 -14.82
N GLY A 160 2.81 -7.67 -15.86
CA GLY A 160 1.69 -8.29 -16.56
C GLY A 160 1.03 -7.40 -17.62
N GLY A 161 1.73 -6.35 -18.09
CA GLY A 161 1.28 -5.49 -19.17
C GLY A 161 1.18 -6.23 -20.51
N THR A 162 0.12 -5.97 -21.28
CA THR A 162 -0.01 -6.51 -22.64
C THR A 162 0.70 -5.58 -23.65
N ARG A 163 1.58 -6.14 -24.49
CA ARG A 163 2.22 -5.39 -25.59
C ARG A 163 1.16 -4.93 -26.58
N ALA A 164 0.92 -3.62 -26.67
CA ALA A 164 0.25 -3.02 -27.82
C ALA A 164 1.28 -2.80 -28.93
N SER A 165 0.95 -3.17 -30.17
CA SER A 165 1.78 -2.87 -31.34
C SER A 165 1.90 -1.36 -31.52
N GLN A 166 3.12 -0.83 -31.40
CA GLN A 166 3.41 0.58 -31.67
C GLN A 166 3.52 0.82 -33.18
N ALA A 167 2.75 1.76 -33.71
CA ALA A 167 3.01 2.32 -35.03
C ALA A 167 4.10 3.40 -34.92
N GLU A 168 4.97 3.54 -35.92
CA GLU A 168 5.96 4.63 -35.96
C GLU A 168 5.26 5.99 -35.79
N GLY A 169 5.70 6.76 -34.79
CA GLY A 169 5.13 8.07 -34.45
C GLY A 169 4.13 8.08 -33.29
N GLN A 170 3.84 6.93 -32.66
CA GLN A 170 3.11 6.90 -31.39
C GLN A 170 4.05 7.03 -30.19
N ASP A 171 3.81 8.06 -29.37
CA ASP A 171 4.58 8.38 -28.16
C ASP A 171 3.66 9.06 -27.13
N PRO A 172 3.57 8.61 -25.86
CA PRO A 172 3.60 7.25 -25.31
C PRO A 172 2.16 6.71 -25.11
N ALA A 173 2.01 5.41 -24.79
CA ALA A 173 0.73 4.72 -24.61
C ALA A 173 -0.26 5.44 -23.65
N ASN A 174 0.26 6.18 -22.67
CA ASN A 174 -0.56 6.93 -21.70
C ASN A 174 -1.30 8.13 -22.31
N LEU A 175 -0.76 8.78 -23.35
CA LEU A 175 -1.46 9.90 -23.99
C LEU A 175 -2.77 9.41 -24.63
N SER A 176 -2.74 8.24 -25.27
CA SER A 176 -3.95 7.64 -25.85
C SER A 176 -5.00 7.31 -24.77
N ALA A 177 -4.59 6.76 -23.63
CA ALA A 177 -5.47 6.50 -22.49
C ALA A 177 -6.02 7.79 -21.87
N GLN A 178 -5.18 8.81 -21.66
CA GLN A 178 -5.60 10.11 -21.14
C GLN A 178 -6.59 10.80 -22.08
N LEU A 179 -6.38 10.75 -23.40
CA LEU A 179 -7.29 11.31 -24.40
C LEU A 179 -8.60 10.51 -24.51
N MET A 180 -8.54 9.17 -24.38
CA MET A 180 -9.75 8.32 -24.33
C MET A 180 -10.58 8.60 -23.08
N MET A 181 -9.93 8.79 -21.93
CA MET A 181 -10.56 9.14 -20.65
C MET A 181 -10.88 10.64 -20.53
N ARG A 182 -10.48 11.45 -21.51
CA ARG A 182 -10.62 12.91 -21.51
C ARG A 182 -9.99 13.55 -20.27
N THR A 183 -8.92 12.97 -19.75
CA THR A 183 -8.19 13.47 -18.57
C THR A 183 -7.56 14.85 -18.84
N ASP A 184 -7.31 15.20 -20.10
CA ASP A 184 -6.96 16.56 -20.51
C ASP A 184 -8.09 17.56 -20.23
N GLN A 185 -9.35 17.11 -20.27
CA GLN A 185 -10.55 17.94 -20.18
C GLN A 185 -11.16 18.00 -18.76
N VAL A 186 -10.66 17.18 -17.82
CA VAL A 186 -11.11 17.28 -16.41
C VAL A 186 -10.46 18.47 -15.72
N THR A 187 -11.21 19.19 -14.89
CA THR A 187 -10.69 20.34 -14.15
C THR A 187 -10.03 19.96 -12.83
N GLN A 188 -10.29 18.76 -12.32
CA GLN A 188 -9.66 18.24 -11.11
C GLN A 188 -8.33 17.56 -11.50
N LYS A 189 -7.20 18.12 -11.06
CA LYS A 189 -5.86 17.55 -11.33
C LYS A 189 -5.19 17.00 -10.07
N GLY A 190 -5.89 17.00 -8.93
CA GLY A 190 -5.39 16.47 -7.65
C GLY A 190 -4.76 17.54 -6.75
N GLU A 191 -5.02 18.82 -7.02
CA GLU A 191 -4.52 19.94 -6.23
C GLU A 191 -4.93 19.81 -4.75
N GLY A 192 -3.98 20.08 -3.84
CA GLY A 192 -4.20 19.96 -2.40
C GLY A 192 -4.42 18.52 -1.91
N LYS A 193 -4.01 17.50 -2.68
CA LYS A 193 -3.98 16.09 -2.26
C LYS A 193 -2.54 15.60 -2.05
N VAL A 194 -2.41 14.58 -1.21
CA VAL A 194 -1.17 13.84 -0.97
C VAL A 194 -1.42 12.39 -1.36
N ILE A 195 -0.45 11.79 -2.03
CA ILE A 195 -0.44 10.37 -2.38
C ILE A 195 0.67 9.71 -1.56
N ALA A 196 0.33 8.70 -0.76
CA ALA A 196 1.32 7.88 -0.07
C ALA A 196 1.76 6.74 -0.99
N VAL A 197 3.06 6.59 -1.17
CA VAL A 197 3.68 5.49 -1.94
C VAL A 197 4.52 4.66 -0.96
N ILE A 198 4.14 3.40 -0.77
CA ILE A 198 4.87 2.42 0.06
C ILE A 198 5.47 1.39 -0.89
N ASP A 199 6.76 1.54 -1.19
CA ASP A 199 7.42 0.82 -2.27
C ASP A 199 8.95 0.71 -2.03
N THR A 200 9.73 0.34 -3.04
CA THR A 200 11.18 0.09 -2.98
C THR A 200 12.07 1.33 -2.78
N GLY A 201 11.45 2.50 -2.54
CA GLY A 201 12.11 3.80 -2.50
C GLY A 201 11.82 4.64 -3.76
N VAL A 202 12.17 5.94 -3.70
CA VAL A 202 11.91 6.89 -4.78
C VAL A 202 13.10 7.81 -5.02
N ASP A 203 13.55 7.87 -6.28
CA ASP A 203 14.56 8.86 -6.68
C ASP A 203 13.89 10.23 -6.77
N MET A 204 13.90 10.94 -5.65
CA MET A 204 13.32 12.29 -5.54
C MET A 204 14.08 13.32 -6.36
N THR A 205 15.28 13.00 -6.85
CA THR A 205 16.09 13.88 -7.71
C THR A 205 15.78 13.71 -9.19
N HIS A 206 14.95 12.72 -9.54
CA HIS A 206 14.61 12.42 -10.92
C HIS A 206 13.95 13.65 -11.61
N PRO A 207 14.34 14.00 -12.86
CA PRO A 207 13.82 15.18 -13.55
C PRO A 207 12.29 15.25 -13.65
N ALA A 208 11.62 14.08 -13.70
CA ALA A 208 10.16 14.00 -13.73
C ALA A 208 9.48 14.55 -12.46
N PHE A 209 10.20 14.73 -11.35
CA PHE A 209 9.64 15.33 -10.13
C PHE A 209 10.03 16.79 -9.96
N THR A 210 10.65 17.39 -10.98
CA THR A 210 10.99 18.82 -10.98
C THR A 210 9.81 19.69 -11.40
N GLY A 211 9.88 20.96 -11.04
CA GLY A 211 8.85 21.96 -11.33
C GLY A 211 8.28 22.60 -10.06
N ALA A 212 7.68 23.78 -10.22
CA ALA A 212 7.03 24.47 -9.12
C ALA A 212 5.75 23.74 -8.73
N MET A 213 5.53 23.57 -7.42
CA MET A 213 4.24 23.18 -6.88
C MET A 213 3.36 24.43 -6.73
N PRO A 214 2.03 24.29 -6.79
CA PRO A 214 1.15 25.42 -6.54
C PRO A 214 1.19 25.81 -5.05
N ASP A 215 0.98 27.10 -4.75
CA ASP A 215 1.08 27.66 -3.40
C ASP A 215 0.17 27.00 -2.34
N ASN A 216 -0.84 26.24 -2.78
CA ASN A 216 -1.78 25.51 -1.93
C ASN A 216 -1.38 24.04 -1.70
N VAL A 217 -0.10 23.80 -1.40
CA VAL A 217 0.39 22.46 -1.02
C VAL A 217 -0.40 21.90 0.17
N ALA A 218 -0.63 20.59 0.16
CA ALA A 218 -1.47 19.93 1.16
C ALA A 218 -0.77 19.77 2.53
N LEU A 219 0.56 19.63 2.51
CA LEU A 219 1.39 19.49 3.69
C LEU A 219 2.59 20.44 3.57
N SER A 220 2.66 21.43 4.46
CA SER A 220 3.83 22.28 4.62
C SER A 220 4.89 21.59 5.49
N GLU A 221 6.12 22.10 5.45
CA GLU A 221 7.19 21.64 6.31
C GLU A 221 6.80 21.73 7.80
N ASP A 222 6.23 22.85 8.25
CA ASP A 222 5.77 23.04 9.64
C ASP A 222 4.72 21.99 10.04
N GLN A 223 3.78 21.67 9.14
CA GLN A 223 2.76 20.64 9.40
C GLN A 223 3.39 19.25 9.54
N VAL A 224 4.39 18.94 8.72
CA VAL A 224 5.11 17.66 8.77
C VAL A 224 5.95 17.58 10.04
N GLN A 225 6.69 18.64 10.39
CA GLN A 225 7.46 18.69 11.63
C GLN A 225 6.57 18.55 12.87
N ALA A 226 5.35 19.09 12.85
CA ALA A 226 4.38 18.90 13.93
C ALA A 226 3.79 17.48 13.97
N LEU A 227 3.68 16.80 12.81
CA LEU A 227 3.16 15.44 12.70
C LEU A 227 4.19 14.40 13.18
N VAL A 228 5.45 14.54 12.78
CA VAL A 228 6.53 13.56 12.99
C VAL A 228 6.63 13.01 14.44
N PRO A 229 6.56 13.84 15.51
CA PRO A 229 6.61 13.35 16.88
C PRO A 229 5.46 12.42 17.29
N HIS A 230 4.35 12.45 16.55
CA HIS A 230 3.16 11.63 16.79
C HIS A 230 3.13 10.36 15.94
N LEU A 231 4.11 10.17 15.06
CA LEU A 231 4.25 8.94 14.27
C LEU A 231 4.89 7.86 15.13
N GLY A 232 4.44 6.61 14.96
CA GLY A 232 5.10 5.43 15.54
C GLY A 232 6.40 5.14 14.78
N ALA A 233 6.33 4.21 13.83
CA ALA A 233 7.37 4.08 12.82
C ALA A 233 7.37 5.31 11.89
N GLY A 234 8.55 5.84 11.57
CA GLY A 234 8.66 7.07 10.76
C GLY A 234 8.78 8.37 11.56
N LYS A 235 8.93 8.31 12.88
CA LYS A 235 9.17 9.48 13.75
C LYS A 235 10.48 10.24 13.49
N SER A 236 11.33 9.73 12.61
CA SER A 236 12.52 10.44 12.11
C SER A 236 12.38 10.83 10.64
N GLY A 237 11.22 10.58 10.02
CA GLY A 237 10.95 10.99 8.65
C GLY A 237 11.11 12.50 8.45
N GLN A 238 11.48 12.88 7.23
CA GLN A 238 11.86 14.25 6.91
C GLN A 238 11.00 14.84 5.80
N TYR A 239 10.81 16.15 5.89
CA TYR A 239 10.33 16.96 4.78
C TYR A 239 11.46 17.11 3.76
N MET A 240 11.21 16.72 2.51
CA MET A 240 12.23 16.77 1.45
C MET A 240 12.00 17.96 0.50
N SER A 241 10.75 18.18 0.12
CA SER A 241 10.32 19.31 -0.73
C SER A 241 8.81 19.44 -0.72
N GLU A 242 8.28 20.48 -1.39
CA GLU A 242 6.83 20.61 -1.63
C GLU A 242 6.25 19.42 -2.41
N LYS A 243 7.08 18.77 -3.25
CA LYS A 243 6.68 17.59 -4.03
C LYS A 243 6.68 16.30 -3.20
N PHE A 244 7.64 16.20 -2.28
CA PHE A 244 7.81 15.08 -1.36
C PHE A 244 7.78 15.60 0.08
N PRO A 245 6.58 15.88 0.61
CA PRO A 245 6.44 16.51 1.91
C PRO A 245 6.85 15.59 3.07
N PHE A 246 6.92 14.28 2.85
CA PHE A 246 7.38 13.33 3.86
C PHE A 246 8.09 12.14 3.21
N ALA A 247 9.22 11.73 3.78
CA ALA A 247 9.98 10.57 3.36
C ALA A 247 10.55 9.81 4.55
N TYR A 248 10.49 8.49 4.51
CA TYR A 248 11.09 7.61 5.50
C TYR A 248 11.32 6.21 4.90
N ASP A 249 12.49 5.62 5.14
CA ASP A 249 12.78 4.23 4.78
C ASP A 249 12.33 3.32 5.92
N TYR A 250 11.18 2.67 5.74
CA TYR A 250 10.62 1.71 6.70
C TYR A 250 11.32 0.36 6.71
N ALA A 251 12.20 0.07 5.74
CA ALA A 251 12.96 -1.17 5.68
C ALA A 251 14.31 -1.06 6.40
N ASP A 252 14.99 0.08 6.30
CA ASP A 252 16.26 0.35 6.99
C ASP A 252 16.10 1.18 8.29
N ASP A 253 14.87 1.63 8.59
CA ASP A 253 14.49 2.49 9.73
C ASP A 253 15.23 3.85 9.75
N ASP A 254 15.55 4.40 8.59
CA ASP A 254 16.26 5.65 8.44
C ASP A 254 15.56 6.65 7.50
N VAL A 255 16.20 7.79 7.27
CA VAL A 255 15.63 8.92 6.52
C VAL A 255 15.94 8.87 5.03
N ASP A 256 16.74 7.91 4.58
CA ASP A 256 17.20 7.77 3.21
C ASP A 256 16.27 6.86 2.41
N ALA A 257 15.12 7.40 2.03
CA ALA A 257 14.11 6.71 1.20
C ALA A 257 14.51 6.58 -0.28
N ALA A 258 15.79 6.76 -0.63
CA ALA A 258 16.29 6.62 -1.99
C ALA A 258 16.28 5.14 -2.42
N PRO A 259 15.98 4.87 -3.70
CA PRO A 259 15.96 3.51 -4.23
C PRO A 259 17.35 2.89 -4.11
N ARG A 260 17.38 1.57 -3.96
CA ARG A 260 18.64 0.84 -4.07
C ARG A 260 19.05 0.71 -5.52
N GLU A 261 20.34 0.88 -5.77
CA GLU A 261 20.94 0.64 -7.08
C GLU A 261 20.84 -0.84 -7.46
N GLY A 262 20.35 -1.09 -8.68
CA GLY A 262 20.21 -2.44 -9.25
C GLY A 262 18.91 -3.17 -8.92
N GLY A 263 18.50 -4.07 -9.81
CA GLY A 263 17.29 -4.89 -9.65
C GLY A 263 15.99 -4.07 -9.67
N SER A 264 15.03 -4.48 -8.84
CA SER A 264 13.71 -3.86 -8.65
C SER A 264 13.73 -2.57 -7.82
N GLY A 265 14.90 -2.07 -7.41
CA GLY A 265 15.03 -0.92 -6.50
C GLY A 265 14.34 0.36 -6.96
N PHE A 266 14.13 0.55 -8.27
CA PHE A 266 13.49 1.74 -8.85
C PHE A 266 11.97 1.63 -9.06
N HIS A 267 11.33 0.50 -8.70
CA HIS A 267 9.89 0.32 -8.87
C HIS A 267 9.07 1.45 -8.22
N GLY A 268 9.43 1.85 -7.00
CA GLY A 268 8.77 2.99 -6.33
C GLY A 268 8.92 4.33 -7.05
N THR A 269 10.01 4.52 -7.80
CA THR A 269 10.20 5.70 -8.67
C THR A 269 9.25 5.66 -9.86
N HIS A 270 9.05 4.48 -10.47
CA HIS A 270 8.09 4.28 -11.54
C HIS A 270 6.65 4.55 -11.07
N VAL A 271 6.24 3.95 -9.95
CA VAL A 271 4.93 4.17 -9.32
C VAL A 271 4.69 5.65 -9.01
N ALA A 272 5.67 6.32 -8.38
CA ALA A 272 5.59 7.76 -8.10
C ALA A 272 5.49 8.59 -9.40
N GLY A 273 6.19 8.17 -10.46
CA GLY A 273 6.11 8.78 -11.79
C GLY A 273 4.73 8.68 -12.41
N ILE A 274 4.09 7.51 -12.37
CA ILE A 274 2.71 7.31 -12.83
C ILE A 274 1.73 8.19 -12.04
N ALA A 275 1.91 8.25 -10.72
CA ALA A 275 0.99 8.96 -9.83
C ALA A 275 1.12 10.50 -9.94
N ALA A 276 2.35 11.02 -10.05
CA ALA A 276 2.62 12.44 -9.86
C ALA A 276 3.80 13.00 -10.67
N GLY A 277 4.31 12.29 -11.68
CA GLY A 277 5.35 12.80 -12.57
C GLY A 277 4.89 14.02 -13.37
N ASN A 278 5.78 15.00 -13.50
CA ASN A 278 5.65 16.22 -14.31
C ASN A 278 6.68 16.18 -15.44
N ALA A 279 6.42 15.37 -16.46
CA ALA A 279 7.24 15.29 -17.64
C ALA A 279 6.39 15.00 -18.88
N ASP A 280 6.76 15.60 -20.01
CA ASP A 280 6.12 15.35 -21.31
C ASP A 280 6.25 13.88 -21.76
N LYS A 281 7.24 13.17 -21.21
CA LYS A 281 7.42 11.73 -21.28
C LYS A 281 7.88 11.23 -19.92
N ILE A 282 7.20 10.22 -19.37
CA ILE A 282 7.75 9.46 -18.24
C ILE A 282 8.82 8.52 -18.82
N VAL A 283 10.09 8.91 -18.72
CA VAL A 283 11.24 8.10 -19.12
C VAL A 283 11.97 7.64 -17.85
N GLY A 284 12.10 6.33 -17.69
CA GLY A 284 12.65 5.63 -16.53
C GLY A 284 12.30 4.14 -16.63
N THR A 285 12.97 3.27 -15.86
CA THR A 285 12.70 1.82 -15.88
C THR A 285 11.26 1.52 -15.46
N ALA A 286 10.47 1.09 -16.42
CA ALA A 286 9.30 0.24 -16.27
C ALA A 286 9.71 -1.22 -16.48
#